data_AF-A0A0N1J166-F1
#
_entry.id   AF-A0A0N1J166-F1
#
_cell.length_a   1.000
_cell.length_b   1.000
_cell.length_c   1.000
_cell.angle_alpha   90.00
_cell.angle_beta   90.00
_cell.angle_gamma   90.00
#
_symmetry.space_group_name_H-M   'P 1'
#
loop_
_entity.id
_entity.type
_entity.pdbx_description
1 polymer ?
#
loop_
_entity_poly.entity_id
_entity_poly.type
_entity_poly.pdbx_seq_one_letter_code
_entity_poly.pdbx_strand_id
1 'polypeptide(L)'
;MQTIVKIYFYMLLMVQISSISFADSDPANPAKTKKPCGFPDDMNCFENKKVADADEVNANFKALLGRIDNINSVNGNIGIGTNSPSSGLHLYGGGWGSIITLSNTSTGRNWHMGPTETDYFTISQSNVGDWIAIRSNTGFVGIGLMYPTHRLHVNGTARSDQATFDTSSDRRVKKNITPLTGSLQKIQKLQPVTFEYIDDYKEDKESLDGKQMGFIAQDVKKVCPGMVTTTKETFGDQKIEDFHILNTSNLTPMLIDAIKELTAEVIQLKARIKVLEGKKNGCISEKSDYPQRQRQLL
;
A
#
# COMPACT_ATOMS: atom_id res chain seq x y z
N MET A 1 -39.79 15.28 33.73
CA MET A 1 -40.49 14.93 32.47
C MET A 1 -39.59 14.22 31.44
N GLN A 2 -38.47 13.58 31.82
CA GLN A 2 -37.58 12.86 30.90
C GLN A 2 -37.33 11.39 31.24
N THR A 3 -37.95 10.87 32.31
CA THR A 3 -37.77 9.47 32.75
C THR A 3 -38.91 8.54 32.29
N ILE A 4 -40.08 9.10 31.94
CA ILE A 4 -41.29 8.32 31.60
C ILE A 4 -41.34 7.93 30.10
N VAL A 5 -40.63 8.65 29.22
CA VAL A 5 -40.58 8.31 27.78
C VAL A 5 -39.62 7.13 27.50
N LYS A 6 -38.66 6.86 28.39
CA LYS A 6 -37.72 5.73 28.28
C LYS A 6 -38.36 4.36 28.60
N ILE A 7 -39.47 4.32 29.34
CA ILE A 7 -40.13 3.05 29.72
C ILE A 7 -41.06 2.55 28.60
N TYR A 8 -41.76 3.45 27.90
CA TYR A 8 -42.66 3.05 26.81
C TYR A 8 -41.94 2.63 25.52
N PHE A 9 -40.75 3.18 25.24
CA PHE A 9 -39.99 2.79 24.05
C PHE A 9 -39.25 1.44 24.24
N TYR A 10 -38.84 1.12 25.47
CA TYR A 10 -38.28 -0.19 25.82
C TYR A 10 -39.34 -1.31 25.77
N MET A 11 -40.61 -0.98 26.04
CA MET A 11 -41.71 -1.93 25.99
C MET A 11 -42.18 -2.26 24.56
N LEU A 12 -41.88 -1.41 23.56
CA LEU A 12 -42.14 -1.70 22.15
C LEU A 12 -41.02 -2.47 21.45
N LEU A 13 -39.80 -2.49 22.00
CA LEU A 13 -38.67 -3.25 21.44
C LEU A 13 -38.48 -4.62 22.09
N MET A 14 -39.10 -4.85 23.24
CA MET A 14 -39.38 -6.19 23.78
C MET A 14 -40.66 -6.76 23.16
N VAL A 15 -40.85 -6.60 21.83
CA VAL A 15 -41.61 -7.58 21.06
C VAL A 15 -40.80 -8.87 21.12
N GLN A 16 -41.03 -9.54 22.24
CA GLN A 16 -40.69 -10.90 22.52
C GLN A 16 -41.08 -11.75 21.31
N ILE A 17 -40.06 -12.15 20.56
CA ILE A 17 -40.04 -13.43 19.84
C ILE A 17 -40.32 -14.61 20.82
N SER A 18 -40.34 -14.35 22.13
CA SER A 18 -40.84 -15.26 23.18
C SER A 18 -42.36 -15.50 23.17
N SER A 19 -43.12 -14.83 22.31
CA SER A 19 -44.52 -15.19 22.04
C SER A 19 -44.82 -15.19 20.54
N ILE A 20 -44.00 -15.90 19.74
CA ILE A 20 -44.64 -16.76 18.74
C ILE A 20 -45.25 -17.91 19.52
N SER A 21 -46.42 -17.66 20.11
CA SER A 21 -47.33 -18.77 20.32
C SER A 21 -47.59 -19.28 18.92
N PHE A 22 -47.06 -20.47 18.60
CA PHE A 22 -47.66 -21.24 17.53
C PHE A 22 -49.16 -21.18 17.77
N ALA A 23 -49.91 -20.87 16.73
CA ALA A 23 -51.37 -20.77 16.77
C ALA A 23 -52.03 -22.12 17.13
N ASP A 24 -51.38 -22.99 17.90
CA ASP A 24 -51.77 -24.37 18.13
C ASP A 24 -52.61 -24.56 19.41
N SER A 25 -52.65 -23.57 20.31
CA SER A 25 -53.50 -23.65 21.51
C SER A 25 -54.95 -23.23 21.27
N ASP A 26 -55.29 -22.64 20.12
CA ASP A 26 -56.67 -22.26 19.79
C ASP A 26 -57.38 -23.41 19.04
N PRO A 27 -58.44 -24.02 19.61
CA PRO A 27 -59.28 -24.98 18.90
C PRO A 27 -59.98 -24.38 17.66
N ALA A 28 -60.01 -23.06 17.50
CA ALA A 28 -60.50 -22.35 16.32
C ALA A 28 -59.40 -22.07 15.27
N ASN A 29 -58.17 -22.56 15.42
CA ASN A 29 -57.11 -22.35 14.43
C ASN A 29 -57.52 -22.93 13.05
N PRO A 30 -57.66 -22.08 12.00
CA PRO A 30 -58.07 -22.52 10.67
C PRO A 30 -57.10 -23.53 10.03
N ALA A 31 -55.83 -23.60 10.48
CA ALA A 31 -54.87 -24.61 10.03
C ALA A 31 -55.21 -26.04 10.50
N LYS A 32 -56.04 -26.22 11.54
CA LYS A 32 -56.53 -27.54 11.98
C LYS A 32 -57.71 -28.05 11.16
N THR A 33 -58.40 -27.18 10.44
CA THR A 33 -59.49 -27.61 9.57
C THR A 33 -58.91 -28.12 8.26
N LYS A 34 -58.78 -29.46 8.13
CA LYS A 34 -58.47 -30.13 6.86
C LYS A 34 -59.60 -29.91 5.85
N LYS A 35 -59.70 -28.72 5.26
CA LYS A 35 -60.49 -28.52 4.05
C LYS A 35 -59.61 -28.91 2.85
N PRO A 36 -60.08 -29.79 1.96
CA PRO A 36 -59.34 -30.13 0.75
C PRO A 36 -59.20 -28.89 -0.14
N CYS A 37 -58.00 -28.67 -0.68
CA CYS A 37 -57.64 -27.55 -1.52
C CYS A 37 -58.64 -27.34 -2.67
N GLY A 38 -59.14 -26.11 -2.85
CA GLY A 38 -60.19 -25.84 -3.84
C GLY A 38 -60.50 -24.37 -4.12
N PHE A 39 -59.79 -23.41 -3.52
CA PHE A 39 -59.94 -21.99 -3.84
C PHE A 39 -58.65 -21.39 -4.45
N PRO A 40 -58.77 -20.37 -5.31
CA PRO A 40 -57.64 -19.86 -6.11
C PRO A 40 -56.46 -19.32 -5.29
N ASP A 41 -56.67 -18.94 -4.03
CA ASP A 41 -55.69 -18.20 -3.21
C ASP A 41 -55.33 -18.91 -1.89
N ASP A 42 -55.53 -20.22 -1.78
CA ASP A 42 -55.18 -20.97 -0.56
C ASP A 42 -53.64 -21.08 -0.39
N MET A 43 -53.05 -20.14 0.36
CA MET A 43 -51.63 -20.15 0.77
C MET A 43 -51.23 -21.37 1.62
N ASN A 44 -52.18 -22.24 1.97
CA ASN A 44 -51.98 -23.46 2.74
C ASN A 44 -51.87 -24.72 1.87
N CYS A 45 -51.74 -24.58 0.55
CA CYS A 45 -51.67 -25.70 -0.39
C CYS A 45 -50.34 -25.73 -1.14
N PHE A 46 -49.69 -26.89 -1.19
CA PHE A 46 -48.54 -27.12 -2.06
C PHE A 46 -48.99 -27.34 -3.51
N GLU A 47 -48.07 -27.20 -4.48
CA GLU A 47 -48.33 -27.40 -5.94
C GLU A 47 -49.02 -28.74 -6.26
N ASN A 48 -48.86 -29.75 -5.39
CA ASN A 48 -49.48 -31.08 -5.51
C ASN A 48 -50.90 -31.20 -4.92
N LYS A 49 -51.59 -30.08 -4.65
CA LYS A 49 -52.98 -30.02 -4.13
C LYS A 49 -53.20 -30.73 -2.79
N LYS A 50 -52.13 -30.90 -2.00
CA LYS A 50 -52.20 -31.38 -0.61
C LYS A 50 -52.13 -30.18 0.34
N VAL A 51 -52.89 -30.25 1.43
CA VAL A 51 -52.84 -29.30 2.54
C VAL A 51 -51.44 -29.36 3.15
N ALA A 52 -50.82 -28.21 3.36
CA ALA A 52 -49.51 -28.11 3.99
C ALA A 52 -49.60 -28.54 5.47
N ASP A 53 -48.77 -29.49 5.87
CA ASP A 53 -48.69 -29.91 7.28
C ASP A 53 -48.07 -28.79 8.13
N ALA A 54 -48.68 -28.47 9.26
CA ALA A 54 -48.25 -27.40 10.14
C ALA A 54 -46.82 -27.64 10.66
N ASP A 55 -46.44 -28.91 10.88
CA ASP A 55 -45.09 -29.28 11.31
C ASP A 55 -44.05 -29.04 10.19
N GLU A 56 -44.41 -29.29 8.94
CA GLU A 56 -43.54 -29.11 7.77
C GLU A 56 -43.36 -27.62 7.41
N VAL A 57 -44.45 -26.84 7.45
CA VAL A 57 -44.39 -25.37 7.27
C VAL A 57 -43.52 -24.73 8.36
N ASN A 58 -43.69 -25.18 9.61
CA ASN A 58 -42.92 -24.68 10.74
C ASN A 58 -41.43 -25.05 10.65
N ALA A 59 -41.11 -26.27 10.18
CA ALA A 59 -39.73 -26.69 9.93
C ALA A 59 -39.05 -25.83 8.85
N ASN A 60 -39.75 -25.54 7.76
CA ASN A 60 -39.25 -24.69 6.68
C ASN A 60 -39.04 -23.23 7.12
N PHE A 61 -39.97 -22.68 7.93
CA PHE A 61 -39.83 -21.33 8.47
C PHE A 61 -38.71 -21.22 9.50
N LYS A 62 -38.53 -22.24 10.36
CA LYS A 62 -37.37 -22.34 11.27
C LYS A 62 -36.05 -22.46 10.53
N ALA A 63 -36.01 -23.23 9.43
CA ALA A 63 -34.81 -23.32 8.60
C ALA A 63 -34.48 -21.98 7.91
N LEU A 64 -35.49 -21.21 7.49
CA LEU A 64 -35.33 -19.87 6.94
C LEU A 64 -34.82 -18.89 8.01
N LEU A 65 -35.44 -18.87 9.18
CA LEU A 65 -35.02 -18.05 10.32
C LEU A 65 -33.59 -18.39 10.76
N GLY A 66 -33.23 -19.68 10.86
CA GLY A 66 -31.88 -20.12 11.17
C GLY A 66 -30.81 -19.67 10.16
N ARG A 67 -31.18 -19.42 8.90
CA ARG A 67 -30.28 -18.83 7.89
C ARG A 67 -30.21 -17.30 7.99
N ILE A 68 -31.23 -16.66 8.57
CA ILE A 68 -31.33 -15.21 8.79
C ILE A 68 -30.75 -14.80 10.14
N ASP A 69 -30.57 -15.71 11.12
CA ASP A 69 -30.07 -15.39 12.47
C ASP A 69 -28.73 -14.61 12.49
N ASN A 70 -27.94 -14.69 11.42
CA ASN A 70 -26.70 -13.93 11.29
C ASN A 70 -26.87 -12.55 10.66
N ILE A 71 -28.08 -12.14 10.25
CA ILE A 71 -28.37 -10.83 9.63
C ILE A 71 -29.38 -10.09 10.53
N ASN A 72 -28.92 -9.05 11.20
CA ASN A 72 -29.72 -8.23 12.09
C ASN A 72 -29.95 -6.83 11.51
N SER A 73 -31.19 -6.34 11.48
CA SER A 73 -31.49 -4.96 11.11
C SER A 73 -31.83 -4.16 12.35
N VAL A 74 -31.01 -3.15 12.67
CA VAL A 74 -31.20 -2.29 13.85
C VAL A 74 -31.13 -0.83 13.40
N ASN A 75 -32.21 -0.07 13.59
CA ASN A 75 -32.29 1.36 13.25
C ASN A 75 -31.92 1.69 11.79
N GLY A 76 -32.21 0.79 10.84
CA GLY A 76 -31.87 0.96 9.42
C GLY A 76 -30.45 0.50 9.05
N ASN A 77 -29.66 0.03 10.00
CA ASN A 77 -28.36 -0.59 9.78
C ASN A 77 -28.48 -2.10 9.67
N ILE A 78 -27.73 -2.72 8.76
CA ILE A 78 -27.63 -4.17 8.60
C ILE A 78 -26.34 -4.67 9.27
N GLY A 79 -26.47 -5.49 10.30
CA GLY A 79 -25.38 -6.23 10.92
C GLY A 79 -25.32 -7.65 10.38
N ILE A 80 -24.14 -8.13 9.98
CA ILE A 80 -23.91 -9.56 9.74
C ILE A 80 -22.95 -10.08 10.80
N GLY A 81 -23.39 -11.06 11.60
CA GLY A 81 -22.63 -11.61 12.73
C GLY A 81 -22.56 -10.69 13.97
N THR A 82 -23.31 -9.58 14.00
CA THR A 82 -23.41 -8.68 15.16
C THR A 82 -24.84 -8.24 15.43
N ASN A 83 -25.20 -8.13 16.71
CA ASN A 83 -26.51 -7.64 17.16
C ASN A 83 -26.53 -6.13 17.43
N SER A 84 -25.42 -5.43 17.20
CA SER A 84 -25.31 -3.99 17.44
C SER A 84 -24.56 -3.32 16.28
N PRO A 85 -25.17 -3.27 15.08
CA PRO A 85 -24.54 -2.64 13.94
C PRO A 85 -24.38 -1.13 14.16
N SER A 86 -23.13 -0.65 14.11
CA SER A 86 -22.77 0.76 14.33
C SER A 86 -22.72 1.59 13.04
N SER A 87 -22.93 0.95 11.88
CA SER A 87 -22.87 1.54 10.55
C SER A 87 -23.91 0.88 9.63
N GLY A 88 -24.28 1.54 8.53
CA GLY A 88 -25.31 1.06 7.58
C GLY A 88 -25.14 -0.40 7.16
N LEU A 89 -23.89 -0.86 7.01
CA LEU A 89 -23.52 -2.27 6.99
C LEU A 89 -22.40 -2.48 8.02
N HIS A 90 -22.57 -3.42 8.96
CA HIS A 90 -21.55 -3.82 9.94
C HIS A 90 -21.35 -5.32 9.84
N LEU A 91 -20.21 -5.72 9.27
CA LEU A 91 -19.81 -7.11 9.19
C LEU A 91 -18.90 -7.43 10.38
N TYR A 92 -19.31 -8.37 11.21
CA TYR A 92 -18.55 -8.84 12.36
C TYR A 92 -18.38 -10.36 12.22
N GLY A 93 -17.14 -10.80 12.09
CA GLY A 93 -16.78 -12.22 12.05
C GLY A 93 -15.69 -12.49 13.07
N GLY A 94 -15.82 -13.57 13.84
CA GLY A 94 -14.84 -14.00 14.83
C GLY A 94 -14.00 -15.15 14.30
N GLY A 95 -12.71 -14.92 14.07
CA GLY A 95 -11.74 -15.95 13.69
C GLY A 95 -10.79 -15.48 12.59
N TRP A 96 -9.60 -16.09 12.52
CA TRP A 96 -8.63 -15.93 11.43
C TRP A 96 -9.33 -16.05 10.07
N GLY A 97 -9.49 -14.94 9.34
CA GLY A 97 -10.06 -15.02 7.99
C GLY A 97 -10.78 -13.77 7.53
N SER A 98 -10.99 -13.72 6.21
CA SER A 98 -11.72 -12.65 5.54
C SER A 98 -13.12 -12.47 6.08
N ILE A 99 -13.44 -11.24 6.46
CA ILE A 99 -14.81 -10.81 6.75
C ILE A 99 -15.65 -10.82 5.47
N ILE A 100 -15.04 -10.52 4.32
CA ILE A 100 -15.69 -10.53 3.00
C ILE A 100 -14.96 -11.52 2.10
N THR A 101 -15.69 -12.51 1.59
CA THR A 101 -15.20 -13.41 0.52
C THR A 101 -15.94 -13.12 -0.78
N LEU A 102 -15.19 -12.90 -1.85
CA LEU A 102 -15.71 -12.74 -3.21
C LEU A 102 -15.27 -13.95 -4.05
N SER A 103 -16.20 -14.82 -4.40
CA SER A 103 -15.93 -16.08 -5.10
C SER A 103 -16.31 -16.00 -6.58
N ASN A 104 -15.39 -16.44 -7.45
CA ASN A 104 -15.67 -16.69 -8.85
C ASN A 104 -15.65 -18.21 -9.11
N THR A 105 -16.84 -18.79 -9.22
CA THR A 105 -17.04 -20.24 -9.37
C THR A 105 -16.62 -20.78 -10.75
N SER A 106 -16.54 -19.96 -11.78
CA SER A 106 -16.07 -20.40 -13.11
C SER A 106 -14.56 -20.58 -13.17
N THR A 107 -13.81 -19.85 -12.32
CA THR A 107 -12.34 -19.92 -12.25
C THR A 107 -11.82 -20.57 -10.97
N GLY A 108 -12.70 -20.86 -9.99
CA GLY A 108 -12.33 -21.39 -8.67
C GLY A 108 -11.54 -20.40 -7.81
N ARG A 109 -11.57 -19.10 -8.13
CA ARG A 109 -10.80 -18.07 -7.41
C ARG A 109 -11.66 -17.44 -6.33
N ASN A 110 -11.10 -17.31 -5.12
CA ASN A 110 -11.72 -16.54 -4.06
C ASN A 110 -10.79 -15.40 -3.62
N TRP A 111 -11.38 -14.23 -3.48
CA TRP A 111 -10.75 -13.06 -2.89
C TRP A 111 -11.26 -12.84 -1.48
N HIS A 112 -10.35 -12.43 -0.63
CA HIS A 112 -10.50 -12.31 0.79
C HIS A 112 -10.19 -10.86 1.19
N MET A 113 -11.09 -10.24 1.94
CA MET A 113 -10.89 -8.89 2.48
C MET A 113 -11.26 -8.88 3.96
N GLY A 114 -10.42 -8.29 4.79
CA GLY A 114 -10.71 -8.17 6.22
C GLY A 114 -9.49 -7.86 7.07
N PRO A 115 -9.71 -7.62 8.37
CA PRO A 115 -8.64 -7.49 9.34
C PRO A 115 -7.95 -8.85 9.60
N THR A 116 -6.67 -8.81 9.92
CA THR A 116 -5.89 -9.93 10.46
C THR A 116 -5.71 -9.78 11.97
N GLU A 117 -5.17 -10.81 12.62
CA GLU A 117 -4.84 -10.76 14.05
C GLU A 117 -3.68 -9.79 14.40
N THR A 118 -2.94 -9.33 13.40
CA THR A 118 -1.68 -8.60 13.56
C THR A 118 -1.79 -7.09 13.27
N ASP A 119 -2.98 -6.50 13.43
CA ASP A 119 -3.29 -5.09 13.12
C ASP A 119 -3.22 -4.74 11.62
N TYR A 120 -3.56 -5.64 10.71
CA TYR A 120 -3.61 -5.34 9.28
C TYR A 120 -5.01 -5.47 8.72
N PHE A 121 -5.33 -4.65 7.72
CA PHE A 121 -6.37 -4.95 6.74
C PHE A 121 -5.71 -5.54 5.50
N THR A 122 -6.15 -6.71 5.05
CA THR A 122 -5.57 -7.37 3.88
C THR A 122 -6.58 -7.53 2.75
N ILE A 123 -6.05 -7.55 1.53
CA ILE A 123 -6.71 -8.03 0.33
C ILE A 123 -5.84 -9.15 -0.24
N SER A 124 -6.40 -10.35 -0.30
CA SER A 124 -5.65 -11.54 -0.69
C SER A 124 -6.48 -12.51 -1.52
N GLN A 125 -5.78 -13.39 -2.23
CA GLN A 125 -6.39 -14.50 -2.94
C GLN A 125 -6.06 -15.81 -2.21
N SER A 126 -7.02 -16.73 -2.15
CA SER A 126 -6.75 -18.07 -1.58
C SER A 126 -5.53 -18.71 -2.24
N ASN A 127 -4.60 -19.22 -1.42
CA ASN A 127 -3.42 -19.97 -1.86
C ASN A 127 -2.40 -19.18 -2.71
N VAL A 128 -2.48 -17.85 -2.78
CA VAL A 128 -1.52 -17.00 -3.54
C VAL A 128 -0.87 -15.93 -2.65
N GLY A 129 -1.20 -15.87 -1.35
CA GLY A 129 -0.64 -14.91 -0.40
C GLY A 129 -1.30 -13.54 -0.44
N ASP A 130 -0.93 -12.67 0.51
CA ASP A 130 -1.50 -11.32 0.63
C ASP A 130 -0.91 -10.37 -0.42
N TRP A 131 -1.78 -9.79 -1.24
CA TRP A 131 -1.34 -8.88 -2.31
C TRP A 131 -1.25 -7.45 -1.83
N ILE A 132 -2.18 -7.03 -0.96
CA ILE A 132 -2.16 -5.71 -0.33
C ILE A 132 -2.40 -5.87 1.16
N ALA A 133 -1.53 -5.27 1.96
CA ALA A 133 -1.68 -5.17 3.40
C ALA A 133 -1.62 -3.69 3.83
N ILE A 134 -2.59 -3.26 4.64
CA ILE A 134 -2.63 -1.91 5.23
C ILE A 134 -2.49 -2.05 6.73
N ARG A 135 -1.44 -1.47 7.29
CA ARG A 135 -1.17 -1.53 8.74
C ARG A 135 -2.05 -0.52 9.48
N SER A 136 -2.96 -1.00 10.33
CA SER A 136 -4.01 -0.20 10.97
C SER A 136 -3.49 0.95 11.84
N ASN A 137 -2.34 0.78 12.51
CA ASN A 137 -1.80 1.80 13.42
C ASN A 137 -0.98 2.90 12.73
N THR A 138 -0.53 2.70 11.48
CA THR A 138 0.38 3.61 10.76
C THR A 138 -0.16 4.05 9.40
N GLY A 139 -1.13 3.30 8.85
CA GLY A 139 -1.64 3.49 7.50
C GLY A 139 -0.63 3.12 6.40
N PHE A 140 0.40 2.33 6.72
CA PHE A 140 1.40 1.90 5.74
C PHE A 140 0.82 0.83 4.84
N VAL A 141 1.05 0.97 3.52
CA VAL A 141 0.55 0.06 2.48
C VAL A 141 1.71 -0.78 1.97
N GLY A 142 1.61 -2.10 2.16
CA GLY A 142 2.47 -3.10 1.54
C GLY A 142 1.80 -3.70 0.32
N ILE A 143 2.53 -3.82 -0.79
CA ILE A 143 2.10 -4.58 -1.98
C ILE A 143 3.04 -5.77 -2.13
N GLY A 144 2.54 -7.00 -1.95
CA GLY A 144 3.34 -8.22 -1.96
C GLY A 144 4.21 -8.43 -0.72
N LEU A 145 3.90 -7.75 0.40
CA LEU A 145 4.51 -7.98 1.71
C LEU A 145 3.57 -7.56 2.86
N MET A 146 3.72 -8.19 4.04
CA MET A 146 2.88 -7.91 5.21
C MET A 146 3.47 -6.84 6.14
N TYR A 147 4.78 -6.57 6.10
CA TYR A 147 5.46 -5.67 7.03
C TYR A 147 6.09 -4.46 6.32
N PRO A 148 5.29 -3.50 5.83
CA PRO A 148 5.83 -2.31 5.17
C PRO A 148 6.65 -1.46 6.14
N THR A 149 7.85 -1.04 5.71
CA THR A 149 8.74 -0.14 6.45
C THR A 149 8.54 1.32 6.06
N HIS A 150 7.76 1.59 5.01
CA HIS A 150 7.43 2.91 4.48
C HIS A 150 5.94 3.05 4.22
N ARG A 151 5.46 4.29 4.01
CA ARG A 151 4.04 4.57 3.73
C ARG A 151 3.50 3.76 2.55
N LEU A 152 4.33 3.56 1.53
CA LEU A 152 4.10 2.63 0.44
C LEU A 152 5.37 1.80 0.26
N HIS A 153 5.27 0.49 0.44
CA HIS A 153 6.35 -0.47 0.19
C HIS A 153 5.84 -1.48 -0.83
N VAL A 154 6.50 -1.58 -1.97
CA VAL A 154 6.21 -2.60 -2.99
C VAL A 154 7.33 -3.62 -2.94
N ASN A 155 7.00 -4.89 -2.69
CA ASN A 155 7.92 -5.98 -2.89
C ASN A 155 8.00 -6.27 -4.39
N GLY A 156 9.09 -5.85 -5.02
CA GLY A 156 9.27 -5.96 -6.46
C GLY A 156 9.23 -4.65 -7.22
N THR A 157 9.10 -4.76 -8.54
CA THR A 157 9.14 -3.61 -9.43
C THR A 157 7.76 -3.02 -9.64
N ALA A 158 7.55 -1.78 -9.20
CA ALA A 158 6.38 -1.01 -9.61
C ALA A 158 6.57 -0.49 -11.04
N ARG A 159 5.70 -0.90 -11.96
CA ARG A 159 5.63 -0.32 -13.31
C ARG A 159 4.53 0.73 -13.34
N SER A 160 4.87 1.92 -13.81
CA SER A 160 3.90 2.93 -14.24
C SER A 160 4.02 3.11 -15.75
N ASP A 161 2.91 3.24 -16.46
CA ASP A 161 2.93 3.53 -17.90
C ASP A 161 3.45 4.94 -18.21
N GLN A 162 3.56 5.80 -17.17
CA GLN A 162 4.25 7.10 -17.21
C GLN A 162 5.10 7.26 -15.94
N ALA A 163 6.35 7.68 -16.10
CA ALA A 163 7.34 7.69 -15.02
C ALA A 163 7.18 8.88 -14.03
N THR A 164 6.08 8.97 -13.28
CA THR A 164 5.88 10.12 -12.38
C THR A 164 5.46 9.73 -10.96
N PHE A 165 6.46 9.68 -10.06
CA PHE A 165 6.29 10.12 -8.68
C PHE A 165 6.63 11.61 -8.63
N ASP A 166 5.63 12.46 -8.89
CA ASP A 166 5.84 13.90 -8.88
C ASP A 166 6.04 14.42 -7.46
N THR A 167 7.14 15.14 -7.25
CA THR A 167 7.43 15.80 -5.97
C THR A 167 7.09 17.28 -6.05
N SER A 168 6.37 17.81 -5.06
CA SER A 168 6.07 19.24 -4.98
C SER A 168 7.36 20.07 -4.88
N SER A 169 7.57 20.98 -5.82
CA SER A 169 8.84 21.72 -5.98
C SER A 169 8.67 23.24 -6.11
N ASP A 170 7.46 23.75 -5.86
CA ASP A 170 7.11 25.19 -5.98
C ASP A 170 7.96 26.07 -5.03
N ARG A 171 8.38 27.25 -5.50
CA ARG A 171 9.20 28.18 -4.71
C ARG A 171 8.50 28.62 -3.42
N ARG A 172 7.16 28.73 -3.42
CA ARG A 172 6.36 29.20 -2.27
C ARG A 172 6.35 28.22 -1.10
N VAL A 173 6.62 26.94 -1.36
CA VAL A 173 6.71 25.90 -0.31
C VAL A 173 8.14 25.63 0.13
N LYS A 174 9.13 26.39 -0.39
CA LYS A 174 10.56 26.25 -0.07
C LYS A 174 11.06 27.46 0.71
N LYS A 175 11.95 27.21 1.68
CA LYS A 175 12.66 28.22 2.47
C LYS A 175 14.16 27.95 2.47
N ASN A 176 14.97 28.95 2.82
CA ASN A 176 16.44 28.85 2.91
C ASN A 176 17.09 28.33 1.60
N ILE A 177 16.67 28.87 0.46
CA ILE A 177 17.14 28.44 -0.87
C ILE A 177 18.56 28.97 -1.09
N THR A 178 19.54 28.08 -1.10
CA THR A 178 20.95 28.37 -1.43
C THR A 178 21.38 27.57 -2.66
N PRO A 179 22.22 28.12 -3.55
CA PRO A 179 22.83 27.35 -4.63
C PRO A 179 23.60 26.14 -4.09
N LEU A 180 23.55 25.02 -4.82
CA LEU A 180 24.46 23.90 -4.60
C LEU A 180 25.87 24.31 -5.06
N THR A 181 26.87 23.85 -4.31
CA THR A 181 28.30 24.03 -4.63
C THR A 181 29.09 22.84 -4.06
N GLY A 182 30.27 22.59 -4.63
CA GLY A 182 31.19 21.51 -4.25
C GLY A 182 30.67 20.12 -4.64
N SER A 183 29.76 20.01 -5.59
CA SER A 183 29.18 18.73 -5.99
C SER A 183 30.17 17.86 -6.75
N LEU A 184 31.07 18.45 -7.55
CA LEU A 184 32.09 17.71 -8.30
C LEU A 184 33.00 16.92 -7.35
N GLN A 185 33.53 17.57 -6.31
CA GLN A 185 34.39 16.93 -5.31
C GLN A 185 33.68 15.83 -4.53
N LYS A 186 32.38 15.98 -4.27
CA LYS A 186 31.58 14.95 -3.60
C LYS A 186 31.35 13.75 -4.50
N ILE A 187 30.91 13.97 -5.74
CA ILE A 187 30.65 12.91 -6.71
C ILE A 187 31.92 12.11 -7.01
N GLN A 188 33.09 12.76 -7.11
CA GLN A 188 34.38 12.08 -7.29
C GLN A 188 34.74 11.11 -6.16
N LYS A 189 34.20 11.32 -4.94
CA LYS A 189 34.42 10.42 -3.79
C LYS A 189 33.43 9.25 -3.75
N LEU A 190 32.32 9.34 -4.48
CA LEU A 190 31.33 8.25 -4.54
C LEU A 190 31.88 7.12 -5.41
N GLN A 191 31.64 5.88 -4.99
CA GLN A 191 32.09 4.68 -5.69
C GLN A 191 30.87 3.84 -6.09
N PRO A 192 30.47 3.84 -7.37
CA PRO A 192 29.50 2.89 -7.87
C PRO A 192 30.08 1.47 -7.79
N VAL A 193 29.26 0.52 -7.35
CA VAL A 193 29.64 -0.89 -7.21
C VAL A 193 28.63 -1.79 -7.89
N THR A 194 29.07 -3.00 -8.24
CA THR A 194 28.16 -4.10 -8.55
C THR A 194 28.04 -5.03 -7.35
N PHE A 195 26.85 -5.53 -7.06
CA PHE A 195 26.60 -6.42 -5.93
C PHE A 195 25.47 -7.41 -6.23
N GLU A 196 25.39 -8.44 -5.40
CA GLU A 196 24.27 -9.39 -5.35
C GLU A 196 23.77 -9.42 -3.91
N TYR A 197 22.45 -9.58 -3.73
CA TYR A 197 21.89 -9.74 -2.39
C TYR A 197 22.13 -11.15 -1.85
N ILE A 198 22.38 -11.25 -0.55
CA ILE A 198 22.49 -12.54 0.15
C ILE A 198 21.14 -13.27 0.16
N ASP A 199 21.17 -14.60 0.13
CA ASP A 199 19.96 -15.43 0.06
C ASP A 199 19.00 -15.16 1.24
N ASP A 200 19.53 -15.00 2.47
CA ASP A 200 18.74 -14.65 3.66
C ASP A 200 17.93 -13.36 3.52
N TYR A 201 18.42 -12.40 2.73
CA TYR A 201 17.74 -11.13 2.50
C TYR A 201 16.75 -11.22 1.33
N LYS A 202 17.14 -11.94 0.27
CA LYS A 202 16.30 -12.17 -0.89
C LYS A 202 15.03 -12.91 -0.48
N GLU A 203 15.15 -14.02 0.23
CA GLU A 203 14.00 -14.88 0.57
C GLU A 203 13.17 -15.14 -0.71
N ASP A 204 11.87 -14.87 -0.72
CA ASP A 204 11.00 -15.01 -1.90
C ASP A 204 10.93 -13.76 -2.81
N LYS A 205 11.84 -12.79 -2.63
CA LYS A 205 11.86 -11.52 -3.38
C LYS A 205 12.62 -11.68 -4.71
N GLU A 206 11.99 -12.32 -5.70
CA GLU A 206 12.57 -12.55 -7.04
C GLU A 206 13.16 -11.29 -7.69
N SER A 207 12.63 -10.09 -7.37
CA SER A 207 13.17 -8.82 -7.87
C SER A 207 14.60 -8.50 -7.44
N LEU A 208 15.11 -9.22 -6.44
CA LEU A 208 16.46 -9.03 -5.90
C LEU A 208 17.48 -10.03 -6.48
N ASP A 209 17.06 -10.91 -7.38
CA ASP A 209 17.95 -11.88 -8.00
C ASP A 209 18.90 -11.27 -9.02
N GLY A 210 20.10 -11.86 -9.06
CA GLY A 210 21.16 -11.52 -10.00
C GLY A 210 21.96 -10.26 -9.65
N LYS A 211 22.91 -9.96 -10.52
CA LYS A 211 23.88 -8.88 -10.33
C LYS A 211 23.26 -7.51 -10.58
N GLN A 212 23.35 -6.64 -9.59
CA GLN A 212 22.86 -5.27 -9.63
C GLN A 212 24.00 -4.26 -9.62
N MET A 213 23.68 -3.02 -10.00
CA MET A 213 24.59 -1.87 -9.94
C MET A 213 23.99 -0.81 -9.03
N GLY A 214 24.82 -0.21 -8.18
CA GLY A 214 24.37 0.84 -7.27
C GLY A 214 25.48 1.34 -6.36
N PHE A 215 25.14 1.63 -5.11
CA PHE A 215 26.07 2.18 -4.12
C PHE A 215 25.87 1.50 -2.76
N ILE A 216 26.94 1.45 -1.96
CA ILE A 216 26.84 1.09 -0.55
C ILE A 216 26.38 2.32 0.24
N ALA A 217 25.21 2.24 0.87
CA ALA A 217 24.59 3.37 1.56
C ALA A 217 25.49 3.96 2.67
N GLN A 218 26.24 3.12 3.39
CA GLN A 218 27.17 3.53 4.44
C GLN A 218 28.35 4.36 3.89
N ASP A 219 28.83 4.05 2.68
CA ASP A 219 29.88 4.83 2.04
C ASP A 219 29.35 6.15 1.50
N VAL A 220 28.14 6.15 0.93
CA VAL A 220 27.45 7.40 0.54
C VAL A 220 27.24 8.30 1.76
N LYS A 221 26.85 7.75 2.91
CA LYS A 221 26.61 8.52 4.16
C LYS A 221 27.83 9.35 4.60
N LYS A 222 29.05 8.85 4.37
CA LYS A 222 30.30 9.56 4.70
C LYS A 222 30.48 10.83 3.86
N VAL A 223 29.95 10.86 2.64
CA VAL A 223 30.13 11.96 1.67
C VAL A 223 28.89 12.86 1.60
N CYS A 224 27.71 12.24 1.55
CA CYS A 224 26.40 12.86 1.37
C CYS A 224 25.41 12.30 2.41
N PRO A 225 25.54 12.65 3.70
CA PRO A 225 24.71 12.07 4.77
C PRO A 225 23.21 12.29 4.56
N GLY A 226 22.81 13.43 3.96
CA GLY A 226 21.41 13.75 3.68
C GLY A 226 20.72 12.87 2.62
N MET A 227 21.46 11.95 1.97
CA MET A 227 20.90 10.98 1.03
C MET A 227 20.55 9.64 1.70
N VAL A 228 20.91 9.46 2.96
CA VAL A 228 20.79 8.17 3.64
C VAL A 228 19.90 8.32 4.86
N THR A 229 18.81 7.56 4.88
CA THR A 229 17.93 7.42 6.03
C THR A 229 18.12 6.04 6.66
N THR A 230 17.66 5.86 7.89
CA THR A 230 17.71 4.58 8.60
C THR A 230 16.30 4.12 8.94
N THR A 231 16.05 2.82 8.84
CA THR A 231 14.82 2.18 9.29
C THR A 231 15.14 0.92 10.09
N LYS A 232 14.12 0.32 10.70
CA LYS A 232 14.20 -1.04 11.23
C LYS A 232 13.90 -2.03 10.11
N GLU A 233 14.72 -3.05 9.98
CA GLU A 233 14.56 -4.12 9.00
C GLU A 233 14.77 -5.48 9.67
N THR A 234 14.10 -6.51 9.15
CA THR A 234 14.27 -7.88 9.64
C THR A 234 14.30 -8.83 8.46
N PHE A 235 15.32 -9.68 8.41
CA PHE A 235 15.49 -10.72 7.39
C PHE A 235 16.22 -11.92 8.00
N GLY A 236 15.79 -13.13 7.64
CA GLY A 236 16.19 -14.34 8.36
C GLY A 236 16.00 -14.17 9.88
N ASP A 237 17.02 -14.53 10.66
CA ASP A 237 17.05 -14.34 12.12
C ASP A 237 17.59 -12.97 12.55
N GLN A 238 17.95 -12.10 11.61
CA GLN A 238 18.60 -10.82 11.89
C GLN A 238 17.58 -9.69 12.04
N LYS A 239 17.71 -8.93 13.12
CA LYS A 239 16.99 -7.68 13.34
C LYS A 239 17.98 -6.53 13.30
N ILE A 240 17.80 -5.62 12.35
CA ILE A 240 18.66 -4.46 12.16
C ILE A 240 17.84 -3.21 12.50
N GLU A 241 18.23 -2.51 13.56
CA GLU A 241 17.53 -1.30 14.03
C GLU A 241 17.89 -0.05 13.21
N ASP A 242 19.04 -0.07 12.53
CA ASP A 242 19.58 1.04 11.76
C ASP A 242 19.88 0.66 10.30
N PHE A 243 18.96 -0.06 9.65
CA PHE A 243 19.11 -0.45 8.25
C PHE A 243 19.14 0.79 7.35
N HIS A 244 20.20 0.93 6.55
CA HIS A 244 20.46 2.13 5.77
C HIS A 244 19.75 2.07 4.41
N ILE A 245 18.95 3.10 4.12
CA ILE A 245 18.22 3.26 2.86
C ILE A 245 18.78 4.45 2.11
N LEU A 246 18.96 4.29 0.81
CA LEU A 246 19.57 5.29 -0.06
C LEU A 246 18.53 5.98 -0.94
N ASN A 247 18.45 7.31 -0.86
CA ASN A 247 17.71 8.14 -1.79
C ASN A 247 18.65 8.73 -2.84
N THR A 248 18.61 8.19 -4.06
CA THR A 248 19.44 8.62 -5.18
C THR A 248 18.85 9.80 -5.97
N SER A 249 17.62 10.25 -5.70
CA SER A 249 16.97 11.37 -6.41
C SER A 249 17.76 12.68 -6.29
N ASN A 250 18.53 12.83 -5.20
CA ASN A 250 19.41 13.97 -4.97
C ASN A 250 20.67 13.97 -5.86
N LEU A 251 21.03 12.84 -6.49
CA LEU A 251 22.18 12.78 -7.39
C LEU A 251 21.96 13.64 -8.63
N THR A 252 20.74 13.69 -9.18
CA THR A 252 20.46 14.46 -10.40
C THR A 252 20.84 15.95 -10.27
N PRO A 253 20.35 16.71 -9.26
CA PRO A 253 20.78 18.10 -9.10
C PRO A 253 22.27 18.24 -8.75
N MET A 254 22.87 17.29 -8.01
CA MET A 254 24.30 17.28 -7.75
C MET A 254 25.13 17.07 -9.02
N LEU A 255 24.70 16.18 -9.92
CA LEU A 255 25.36 15.92 -11.20
C LEU A 255 25.30 17.15 -12.10
N ILE A 256 24.16 17.86 -12.12
CA ILE A 256 24.02 19.13 -12.85
C ILE A 256 25.03 20.17 -12.32
N ASP A 257 25.14 20.30 -11.00
CA ASP A 257 26.10 21.21 -10.37
C ASP A 257 27.55 20.82 -10.68
N ALA A 258 27.89 19.53 -10.56
CA ALA A 258 29.22 19.01 -10.90
C ALA A 258 29.59 19.25 -12.37
N ILE A 259 28.64 19.12 -13.30
CA ILE A 259 28.86 19.41 -14.73
C ILE A 259 29.14 20.91 -14.93
N LYS A 260 28.46 21.79 -14.20
CA LYS A 260 28.72 23.25 -14.25
C LYS A 260 30.11 23.59 -13.72
N GLU A 261 30.50 23.00 -12.58
CA GLU A 261 31.84 23.16 -11.99
C GLU A 261 32.91 22.66 -12.96
N LEU A 262 32.74 21.45 -13.50
CA LEU A 262 33.66 20.88 -14.49
C LEU A 262 33.75 21.74 -15.77
N THR A 263 32.63 22.30 -16.23
CA THR A 263 32.61 23.20 -17.39
C THR A 263 33.42 24.47 -17.12
N ALA A 264 33.31 25.04 -15.91
CA ALA A 264 34.08 26.20 -15.51
C ALA A 264 35.59 25.89 -15.48
N GLU A 265 35.99 24.74 -14.92
CA GLU A 265 37.39 24.30 -14.92
C GLU A 265 37.93 24.12 -16.35
N VAL A 266 37.16 23.51 -17.25
CA VAL A 266 37.55 23.34 -18.66
C VAL A 266 37.73 24.70 -19.36
N ILE A 267 36.86 25.67 -19.10
CA ILE A 267 37.00 27.02 -19.66
C ILE A 267 38.29 27.68 -19.16
N GLN A 268 38.58 27.59 -17.86
CA GLN A 268 39.80 28.14 -17.27
C GLN A 268 41.06 27.48 -17.83
N LEU A 269 41.07 26.14 -17.97
CA LEU A 269 42.17 25.39 -18.54
C LEU A 269 42.41 25.77 -20.01
N LYS A 270 41.35 25.87 -20.83
CA LYS A 270 41.45 26.31 -22.23
C LYS A 270 42.01 27.72 -22.36
N ALA A 271 41.57 28.65 -21.52
CA ALA A 271 42.10 30.01 -21.50
C ALA A 271 43.58 30.03 -21.14
N ARG A 272 44.00 29.24 -20.14
CA ARG A 272 45.41 29.12 -19.75
C ARG A 272 46.27 28.51 -20.86
N ILE A 273 45.79 27.47 -21.55
CA ILE A 273 46.49 26.86 -22.69
C ILE A 273 46.70 27.91 -23.78
N LYS A 274 45.67 28.68 -24.16
CA LYS A 274 45.78 29.73 -25.18
C LYS A 274 46.85 30.79 -24.82
N VAL A 275 46.90 31.20 -23.55
CA VAL A 275 47.92 32.15 -23.07
C VAL A 275 49.32 31.54 -23.16
N LEU A 276 49.49 30.28 -22.77
CA LEU A 276 50.78 29.58 -22.81
C LEU A 276 51.26 29.37 -24.25
N GLU A 277 50.37 29.01 -25.17
CA GLU A 277 50.67 28.88 -26.60
C GLU A 277 51.08 30.23 -27.20
N GLY A 278 50.39 31.31 -26.85
CA GLY A 278 50.76 32.67 -27.25
C GLY A 278 52.17 33.06 -26.78
N LYS A 279 52.50 32.79 -25.51
CA LYS A 279 53.85 33.05 -24.96
C LYS A 279 54.94 32.24 -25.66
N LYS A 280 54.69 30.95 -25.92
CA LYS A 280 55.62 30.07 -26.63
C LYS A 280 55.94 30.61 -28.03
N ASN A 281 54.92 31.03 -28.78
CA ASN A 281 55.10 31.57 -30.13
C ASN A 281 55.88 32.89 -30.13
N GLY A 282 55.63 33.78 -29.15
CA GLY A 282 56.39 35.01 -28.97
C GLY A 282 57.89 34.76 -28.70
N CYS A 283 58.21 33.81 -27.81
CA CYS A 283 59.61 33.46 -27.53
C CYS A 283 60.32 32.81 -28.73
N ILE A 284 59.60 32.08 -29.59
CA ILE A 284 60.18 31.52 -30.83
C ILE A 284 60.50 32.65 -31.82
N SER A 285 59.59 33.63 -31.99
CA SER A 285 59.84 34.78 -32.88
C SER A 285 61.00 35.66 -32.42
N GLU A 286 61.15 35.87 -31.11
CA GLU A 286 62.28 36.66 -30.57
C GLU A 286 63.63 35.96 -30.77
N LYS A 287 63.68 34.62 -30.66
CA LYS A 287 64.91 33.86 -30.94
C LYS A 287 65.28 33.83 -32.42
N SER A 288 64.30 33.84 -33.33
CA SER A 288 64.58 33.89 -34.77
C SER A 288 65.03 35.27 -35.27
N ASP A 289 64.65 36.34 -34.57
CA ASP A 289 65.00 37.73 -34.93
C ASP A 289 66.38 38.16 -34.38
N TYR A 290 66.88 37.46 -33.37
CA TYR A 290 68.17 37.74 -32.71
C TYR A 290 69.40 37.72 -33.65
N PRO A 291 69.55 36.75 -34.59
CA PRO A 291 70.68 36.73 -35.52
C PRO A 291 70.63 37.85 -36.58
N GLN A 292 69.44 38.38 -36.89
CA GLN A 292 69.27 39.44 -37.89
C GLN A 292 69.58 40.83 -37.31
N ARG A 293 69.17 41.10 -36.06
CA ARG A 293 69.51 42.36 -35.37
C ARG A 293 71.00 42.53 -35.10
N GLN A 294 71.74 41.45 -34.82
CA GLN A 294 73.20 41.51 -34.63
C GLN A 294 73.98 41.89 -35.90
N ARG A 295 73.41 41.72 -37.10
CA ARG A 295 74.06 42.11 -38.38
C ARG A 295 73.82 43.57 -38.79
N GLN A 296 72.85 44.25 -38.21
CA GLN A 296 72.56 45.67 -38.50
C GLN A 296 73.31 46.66 -37.59
N LEU A 297 74.04 46.15 -36.59
CA LEU A 297 74.77 46.95 -35.59
C LEU A 297 76.31 46.90 -35.76
N LEU A 298 76.80 46.37 -36.88
CA LEU A 298 78.21 46.36 -37.31
C LEU A 298 78.33 47.08 -38.65
#